data_AF-A0AAU8EYC7-F1
#
_entry.id   AF-A0AAU8EYC7-F1
#
_cell.length_a   1.000
_cell.length_b   1.000
_cell.length_c   1.000
_cell.angle_alpha   90.00
_cell.angle_beta   90.00
_cell.angle_gamma   90.00
#
_symmetry.space_group_name_H-M   'P 1'
#
loop_
_entity.id
_entity.type
_entity.pdbx_description
1 polymer ?
#
loop_
_entity_poly.entity_id
_entity_poly.type
_entity_poly.pdbx_seq_one_letter_code
_entity_poly.pdbx_strand_id
1 'polypeptide(L)'
;MRNYFVVVSCYKQNSELFEVNYWFDVEGDVQKAMVVYTEATRKAYEKAMAITKGELISVTSGEVSEFEYKRHALTEEGKRELNMQKRGRN
;
A
#
# COMPACT_ATOMS: atom_id res chain seq x y z
N MET A 1 1.37 -20.02 -8.14
CA MET A 1 2.47 -19.50 -7.30
C MET A 1 1.97 -18.21 -6.69
N ARG A 2 2.16 -18.01 -5.38
CA ARG A 2 1.77 -16.77 -4.70
C ARG A 2 2.90 -15.77 -4.85
N ASN A 3 2.57 -14.56 -5.26
CA ASN A 3 3.53 -13.48 -5.44
C ASN A 3 3.22 -12.37 -4.43
N TYR A 4 4.24 -11.62 -4.05
CA TYR A 4 4.14 -10.60 -3.01
C TYR A 4 4.69 -9.28 -3.55
N PHE A 5 4.01 -8.19 -3.24
CA PHE A 5 4.48 -6.86 -3.59
C PHE A 5 4.02 -5.85 -2.53
N VAL A 6 4.67 -4.70 -2.54
CA VAL A 6 4.31 -3.55 -1.71
C VAL A 6 3.98 -2.36 -2.61
N VAL A 7 2.97 -1.59 -2.21
CA VAL A 7 2.71 -0.25 -2.76
C VAL A 7 3.10 0.77 -1.70
N VAL A 8 4.01 1.68 -2.05
CA VAL A 8 4.52 2.73 -1.16
C VAL A 8 3.91 4.05 -1.60
N SER A 9 3.20 4.73 -0.70
CA SER A 9 2.65 6.06 -0.91
C SER A 9 3.40 7.06 -0.04
N CYS A 10 4.03 8.05 -0.67
CA CYS A 10 4.68 9.16 0.02
C CYS A 10 3.88 10.43 -0.19
N TYR A 11 3.51 11.11 0.89
CA TYR A 11 2.73 12.34 0.84
C TYR A 11 3.14 13.29 1.95
N LYS A 12 2.85 14.58 1.75
CA LYS A 12 3.06 15.63 2.73
C LYS A 12 1.72 16.13 3.23
N GLN A 13 1.56 16.25 4.54
CA GLN A 13 0.38 16.85 5.15
C GLN A 13 0.81 17.69 6.35
N ASN A 14 0.28 18.92 6.49
CA ASN A 14 0.66 19.85 7.56
C ASN A 14 2.18 20.09 7.69
N SER A 15 2.88 20.17 6.55
CA SER A 15 4.34 20.30 6.47
C SER A 15 5.16 19.09 6.92
N GLU A 16 4.52 17.97 7.30
CA GLU A 16 5.17 16.72 7.66
C GLU A 16 5.11 15.71 6.51
N LEU A 17 6.19 14.93 6.35
CA LEU A 17 6.31 13.88 5.34
C LEU A 17 5.88 12.55 5.94
N PHE A 18 5.00 11.84 5.24
CA PHE A 18 4.51 10.52 5.60
C PHE A 18 4.81 9.52 4.49
N GLU A 19 5.16 8.31 4.90
CA GLU A 19 5.27 7.13 4.04
C GLU A 19 4.30 6.08 4.57
N VAL A 20 3.48 5.52 3.68
CA VAL A 20 2.53 4.46 4.00
C VAL A 20 2.73 3.30 3.04
N ASN A 21 2.91 2.10 3.61
CA ASN A 21 3.21 0.88 2.89
C ASN A 21 2.00 -0.05 2.93
N TYR A 22 1.52 -0.47 1.76
CA TYR A 22 0.42 -1.42 1.61
C TYR A 22 0.96 -2.73 1.07
N TRP A 23 0.82 -3.80 1.84
CA TRP A 23 1.40 -5.11 1.52
C TRP A 23 0.36 -6.06 0.96
N PHE A 24 0.68 -6.66 -0.19
CA PHE A 24 -0.25 -7.51 -0.93
C PHE A 24 0.36 -8.89 -1.20
N ASP A 25 -0.50 -9.90 -1.11
CA ASP A 25 -0.26 -11.22 -1.64
C ASP A 25 -1.29 -11.49 -2.75
N VAL A 26 -0.82 -11.97 -3.90
CA VAL A 26 -1.67 -12.24 -5.06
C VAL A 26 -1.38 -13.59 -5.67
N GLU A 27 -2.43 -14.23 -6.18
CA GLU A 27 -2.31 -15.37 -7.07
C GLU A 27 -2.34 -14.90 -8.52
N GLY A 28 -1.33 -15.24 -9.30
CA GLY A 28 -1.27 -14.91 -10.73
C GLY A 28 -0.30 -13.78 -11.05
N ASP A 29 -0.68 -12.91 -11.99
CA ASP A 29 0.19 -11.89 -12.60
C ASP A 29 0.44 -10.73 -11.64
N VAL A 30 1.61 -10.75 -10.98
CA VAL A 30 2.05 -9.73 -10.03
C VAL A 30 2.25 -8.37 -10.68
N GLN A 31 2.73 -8.34 -11.92
CA GLN A 31 3.00 -7.09 -12.64
C GLN A 31 1.69 -6.36 -12.95
N LYS A 32 0.68 -7.11 -13.39
CA LYS A 32 -0.67 -6.55 -13.59
C LYS A 32 -1.28 -6.07 -12.27
N ALA A 33 -1.15 -6.85 -11.19
CA ALA A 33 -1.65 -6.45 -9.88
C ALA A 33 -0.98 -5.15 -9.39
N MET A 34 0.34 -5.07 -9.45
CA MET A 34 1.12 -3.89 -9.06
C MET A 34 0.62 -2.63 -9.76
N VAL A 35 0.39 -2.67 -11.07
CA VAL A 35 -0.13 -1.52 -11.84
C VAL A 35 -1.51 -1.11 -11.32
N VAL A 36 -2.44 -2.06 -11.20
CA VAL A 36 -3.82 -1.79 -10.78
C VAL A 36 -3.86 -1.18 -9.37
N TYR A 37 -3.17 -1.78 -8.41
CA TYR A 37 -3.17 -1.31 -7.03
C TYR A 37 -2.42 0.02 -6.88
N THR A 38 -1.33 0.23 -7.61
CA THR A 38 -0.60 1.51 -7.62
C THR A 38 -1.49 2.65 -8.13
N GLU A 39 -2.20 2.43 -9.23
CA GLU A 39 -3.13 3.43 -9.78
C GLU A 39 -4.33 3.69 -8.86
N ALA A 40 -4.88 2.64 -8.25
CA ALA A 40 -5.97 2.76 -7.30
C ALA A 40 -5.55 3.58 -6.07
N THR A 41 -4.39 3.27 -5.48
CA THR A 41 -3.82 4.02 -4.36
C THR A 41 -3.55 5.47 -4.74
N ARG A 42 -2.96 5.72 -5.92
CA ARG A 42 -2.73 7.09 -6.41
C ARG A 42 -4.03 7.89 -6.48
N LYS A 43 -5.07 7.36 -7.12
CA LYS A 43 -6.38 8.04 -7.24
C LYS A 43 -7.01 8.30 -5.87
N ALA A 44 -6.89 7.36 -4.93
CA ALA A 44 -7.41 7.52 -3.58
C ALA A 44 -6.71 8.67 -2.84
N TYR A 45 -5.38 8.73 -2.92
CA TYR A 45 -4.59 9.79 -2.30
C TYR A 45 -4.80 11.15 -2.97
N GLU A 46 -4.81 11.23 -4.31
CA GLU A 46 -5.11 12.48 -5.03
C GLU A 46 -6.47 13.06 -4.58
N LYS A 47 -7.49 12.21 -4.47
CA LYS A 47 -8.81 12.62 -3.98
C LYS A 47 -8.79 13.08 -2.51
N ALA A 48 -8.05 12.37 -1.65
CA ALA A 48 -7.94 12.74 -0.25
C ALA A 48 -7.19 14.07 -0.06
N MET A 49 -6.08 14.25 -0.76
CA MET A 49 -5.22 15.44 -0.65
C MET A 49 -5.90 16.71 -1.16
N ALA A 50 -6.79 16.58 -2.16
CA ALA A 50 -7.65 17.68 -2.61
C ALA A 50 -8.54 18.25 -1.48
N ILE A 51 -8.88 17.42 -0.48
CA ILE A 51 -9.73 17.81 0.66
C ILE A 51 -8.88 18.27 1.86
N THR A 52 -7.75 17.61 2.11
CA THR A 52 -6.98 17.76 3.36
C THR A 52 -5.83 18.78 3.30
N LYS A 53 -5.69 19.53 2.19
CA LYS A 53 -4.56 20.46 1.95
C LYS A 53 -3.19 19.77 2.11
N GLY A 54 -3.11 18.50 1.70
CA GLY A 54 -1.85 17.79 1.57
C GLY A 54 -1.37 17.74 0.13
N GLU A 55 -0.22 17.12 -0.07
CA GLU A 55 0.44 16.96 -1.37
C GLU A 55 0.88 15.50 -1.51
N LEU A 56 0.39 14.83 -2.56
CA LEU A 56 0.89 13.49 -2.91
C LEU A 56 2.23 13.65 -3.64
N ILE A 57 3.29 13.02 -3.13
CA ILE A 57 4.64 13.11 -3.69
C ILE A 57 4.88 11.96 -4.66
N SER A 58 4.61 10.73 -4.23
CA SER A 58 4.79 9.55 -5.07
C SER A 58 3.90 8.39 -4.64
N VAL A 59 3.57 7.53 -5.60
CA VAL A 59 3.05 6.19 -5.34
C VAL A 59 3.79 5.24 -6.26
N THR A 60 4.55 4.32 -5.66
CA THR A 60 5.36 3.32 -6.35
C THR A 60 5.00 1.92 -5.88
N SER A 61 5.37 0.90 -6.66
CA SER A 61 5.25 -0.49 -6.23
C SER A 61 6.51 -1.27 -6.55
N GLY A 62 6.75 -2.32 -5.78
CA GLY A 62 7.86 -3.25 -5.98
C GLY A 62 7.51 -4.64 -5.51
N GLU A 63 8.00 -5.66 -6.23
CA GLU A 63 7.94 -7.04 -5.76
C GLU A 63 8.79 -7.19 -4.49
N VAL A 64 8.32 -8.04 -3.57
CA VAL A 64 9.02 -8.36 -2.33
C VAL A 64 9.08 -9.86 -2.16
N SER A 65 10.04 -10.34 -1.38
CA SER A 65 10.08 -11.77 -1.04
C SER A 65 8.95 -12.15 -0.09
N GLU A 66 8.57 -13.44 -0.11
CA GLU A 66 7.64 -14.00 0.88
C GLU A 66 8.12 -13.77 2.32
N PHE A 67 9.43 -13.81 2.54
CA PHE A 67 10.03 -13.55 3.86
C PHE A 67 9.79 -12.12 4.32
N GLU A 68 9.97 -11.13 3.44
CA GLU A 68 9.73 -9.72 3.76
C GLU A 68 8.25 -9.47 4.08
N TYR A 69 7.35 -10.00 3.26
CA TYR A 69 5.90 -9.91 3.50
C TYR A 69 5.52 -10.53 4.85
N LYS A 70 5.97 -11.76 5.13
CA LYS A 70 5.67 -12.45 6.39
C LYS A 70 6.28 -11.74 7.60
N ARG A 71 7.48 -11.18 7.46
CA ARG A 71 8.10 -10.38 8.53
C ARG A 71 7.26 -9.15 8.84
N HIS A 72 6.76 -8.45 7.83
CA HIS A 72 5.86 -7.32 8.03
C HIS A 72 4.53 -7.76 8.69
N ALA A 73 3.93 -8.85 8.24
CA ALA A 73 2.69 -9.40 8.80
C ALA A 73 2.75 -9.73 10.30
N LEU A 74 3.96 -9.94 10.85
CA LEU A 74 4.18 -10.20 12.28
C LEU A 74 4.35 -8.93 13.12
N THR A 75 4.51 -7.76 12.49
CA THR A 75 4.54 -6.47 13.19
C THR A 75 3.14 -6.08 13.68
N GLU A 76 3.06 -5.16 14.64
CA GLU A 76 1.76 -4.65 15.11
C GLU A 76 0.98 -3.94 14.01
N GLU A 77 1.68 -3.23 13.13
CA GLU A 77 1.10 -2.60 11.94
C GLU A 77 0.52 -3.64 10.97
N GLY A 78 1.33 -4.64 10.58
CA GLY A 78 0.88 -5.71 9.67
C GLY A 78 -0.26 -6.55 10.23
N LYS A 79 -0.25 -6.84 11.55
CA LYS A 79 -1.39 -7.51 12.21
C LYS A 79 -2.66 -6.67 12.15
N ARG A 80 -2.54 -5.35 12.36
CA ARG A 80 -3.68 -4.44 12.26
C ARG A 80 -4.22 -4.37 10.83
N GLU A 81 -3.37 -4.29 9.83
CA GLU A 81 -3.76 -4.27 8.41
C GLU A 81 -4.46 -5.57 8.02
N LEU A 82 -3.89 -6.74 8.34
CA LEU A 82 -4.51 -8.05 8.09
C LEU A 82 -5.88 -8.18 8.76
N ASN A 83 -6.03 -7.64 9.97
CA ASN A 83 -7.32 -7.61 10.65
C ASN A 83 -8.33 -6.68 9.96
N MET A 84 -7.89 -5.57 9.38
CA MET A 84 -8.76 -4.68 8.60
C MET A 84 -9.19 -5.33 7.27
N GLN A 85 -8.27 -6.00 6.57
CA GLN A 85 -8.57 -6.76 5.35
C GLN A 85 -9.58 -7.90 5.61
N LYS A 86 -9.37 -8.71 6.67
CA LYS A 86 -10.29 -9.79 7.06
C LYS A 86 -11.69 -9.30 7.44
N ARG A 87 -11.82 -8.07 7.92
CA ARG A 87 -13.10 -7.45 8.29
C ARG A 87 -13.84 -6.83 7.11
N GLY A 88 -13.31 -6.93 5.88
CA GLY A 88 -14.00 -6.52 4.66
C GLY A 88 -14.17 -5.01 4.51
N ARG A 89 -13.35 -4.19 5.18
CA ARG A 89 -13.29 -2.75 4.87
C ARG A 89 -12.40 -2.53 3.65
N ASN A 90 -13.06 -2.60 2.48
CA ASN A 90 -12.63 -1.95 1.24
C ASN A 90 -12.87 -0.43 1.33
#